data_AF-M3K3I7-F1
#
_entry.id   AF-M3K3I7-F1
#
_cell.length_a   1.000
_cell.length_b   1.000
_cell.length_c   1.000
_cell.angle_alpha   90.00
_cell.angle_beta   90.00
_cell.angle_gamma   90.00
#
_symmetry.space_group_name_H-M   'P 1'
#
loop_
_entity.id
_entity.type
_entity.pdbx_description
1 polymer ?
#
loop_
_entity_poly.entity_id
_entity_poly.type
_entity_poly.pdbx_seq_one_letter_code
_entity_poly.pdbx_strand_id
1 'polypeptide(L)'
;MSNTSEDLISSLYPPPPPYYKFFTEENIQKLATWQSEKPTTTTTTNTEDAEEQVPPGHLRFLVPPNPPPGTQYRGYGNIWLFEDKLPSLKDSQWKQLYVDDDENITSETKIKELHKLMDSLLLNFLELIGILSVDPSKFDPKIQDINLILININHLLNTYRPHQSRESLIMLLKRQIAHKRSEIENIDKVCNDIKEKIKGLVNQEIPDSEVVHTKAQKIDEKDQIKQDIINKLLQSV
;
A
#
# COMPACT_ATOMS: atom_id res chain seq x y z
N MET A 1 3.50 -35.36 -35.44
CA MET A 1 2.93 -36.26 -34.42
C MET A 1 3.84 -36.15 -33.20
N SER A 2 3.55 -35.22 -32.30
CA SER A 2 4.44 -34.83 -31.19
C SER A 2 4.14 -35.64 -29.93
N ASN A 3 5.14 -36.38 -29.44
CA ASN A 3 5.13 -37.07 -28.14
C ASN A 3 5.20 -36.07 -26.98
N THR A 4 4.17 -35.24 -26.79
CA THR A 4 4.14 -34.27 -25.68
C THR A 4 3.59 -34.86 -24.37
N SER A 5 3.01 -36.05 -24.40
CA SER A 5 2.39 -36.68 -23.22
C SER A 5 3.39 -37.47 -22.35
N GLU A 6 4.52 -37.92 -22.91
CA GLU A 6 5.50 -38.75 -22.18
C GLU A 6 6.49 -37.90 -21.35
N ASP A 7 6.91 -36.74 -21.85
CA ASP A 7 7.80 -35.82 -21.11
C ASP A 7 7.13 -35.18 -19.88
N LEU A 8 5.80 -35.11 -19.88
CA LEU A 8 4.99 -34.55 -18.78
C LEU A 8 5.04 -35.39 -17.51
N ILE A 9 5.45 -36.66 -17.60
CA ILE A 9 5.51 -37.59 -16.48
C ILE A 9 6.93 -37.64 -15.86
N SER A 10 7.95 -37.12 -16.57
CA SER A 10 9.35 -37.23 -16.13
C SER A 10 9.94 -35.96 -15.48
N SER A 11 9.30 -34.80 -15.59
CA SER A 11 9.83 -33.54 -15.04
C SER A 11 9.14 -33.14 -13.72
N LEU A 12 9.93 -32.79 -12.70
CA LEU A 12 9.44 -32.32 -11.39
C LEU A 12 8.63 -31.01 -11.49
N TYR A 13 8.88 -30.21 -12.52
CA TYR A 13 8.21 -28.94 -12.78
C TYR A 13 7.59 -28.92 -14.18
N PRO A 14 6.40 -28.29 -14.33
CA PRO A 14 5.80 -28.11 -15.65
C PRO A 14 6.66 -27.15 -16.49
N PRO A 15 6.73 -27.35 -17.81
CA PRO A 15 7.37 -26.40 -18.71
C PRO A 15 6.63 -25.04 -18.68
N PRO A 16 7.32 -23.94 -19.02
CA PRO A 16 6.69 -22.62 -19.05
C PRO A 16 5.50 -22.58 -20.04
N PRO A 17 4.50 -21.70 -19.82
CA PRO A 17 3.33 -21.59 -20.68
C PRO A 17 3.71 -21.35 -22.15
N PRO A 18 3.03 -21.99 -23.13
CA PRO A 18 3.42 -21.96 -24.55
C PRO A 18 3.47 -20.55 -25.16
N TYR A 19 2.87 -19.56 -24.50
CA TYR A 19 2.84 -18.16 -24.92
C TYR A 19 4.21 -17.50 -25.00
N TYR A 20 5.23 -18.01 -24.30
CA TYR A 20 6.58 -17.43 -24.33
C TYR A 20 7.16 -17.38 -25.76
N LYS A 21 6.75 -18.29 -26.64
CA LYS A 21 7.22 -18.36 -28.05
C LYS A 21 6.78 -17.15 -28.89
N PHE A 22 5.73 -16.44 -28.47
CA PHE A 22 5.22 -15.28 -29.19
C PHE A 22 5.97 -13.99 -28.83
N PHE A 23 6.82 -14.00 -27.80
CA PHE A 23 7.66 -12.87 -27.38
C PHE A 23 8.93 -12.76 -28.25
N THR A 24 8.74 -12.48 -29.54
CA THR A 24 9.83 -12.21 -30.50
C THR A 24 9.97 -10.71 -30.74
N GLU A 25 11.18 -10.24 -31.10
CA GLU A 25 11.43 -8.82 -31.40
C GLU A 25 10.52 -8.28 -32.52
N GLU A 26 10.26 -9.09 -33.53
CA GLU A 26 9.35 -8.75 -34.64
C GLU A 26 7.91 -8.55 -34.15
N ASN A 27 7.40 -9.42 -33.27
CA ASN A 27 6.04 -9.30 -32.75
C ASN A 27 5.89 -8.11 -31.80
N ILE A 28 6.95 -7.76 -31.07
CA ILE A 28 6.98 -6.57 -30.20
C ILE A 28 6.91 -5.29 -31.05
N GLN A 29 7.66 -5.23 -32.16
CA GLN A 29 7.60 -4.10 -33.09
C GLN A 29 6.20 -3.96 -33.71
N LYS A 30 5.59 -5.07 -34.16
CA LYS A 30 4.22 -5.09 -34.69
C LYS A 30 3.17 -4.64 -33.67
N LEU A 31 3.37 -4.97 -32.40
CA LEU A 31 2.51 -4.50 -31.32
C LEU A 31 2.67 -3.00 -31.11
N ALA A 32 3.89 -2.47 -31.15
CA ALA A 32 4.16 -1.04 -31.04
C ALA A 32 3.53 -0.25 -32.19
N THR A 33 3.64 -0.73 -33.44
CA THR A 33 2.98 -0.10 -34.59
C THR A 33 1.46 -0.13 -34.45
N TRP A 34 0.89 -1.28 -34.07
CA TRP A 34 -0.56 -1.40 -33.84
C TRP A 34 -1.07 -0.50 -32.71
N GLN A 35 -0.30 -0.34 -31.63
CA GLN A 35 -0.63 0.60 -30.54
C GLN A 35 -0.59 2.06 -31.01
N SER A 36 0.36 2.40 -31.89
CA SER A 36 0.45 3.76 -32.47
C SER A 36 -0.63 4.07 -33.50
N GLU A 37 -1.13 3.04 -34.21
CA GLU A 37 -2.21 3.17 -35.21
C GLU A 37 -3.60 3.32 -34.56
N LYS A 38 -3.75 2.93 -33.28
CA LYS A 38 -4.98 3.12 -32.52
C LYS A 38 -5.04 4.54 -31.93
N PRO A 39 -6.06 5.35 -32.24
CA PRO A 39 -6.25 6.64 -31.59
C PRO A 39 -6.74 6.43 -30.15
N THR A 40 -5.91 6.84 -29.19
CA THR A 40 -6.26 6.96 -27.77
C THR A 40 -7.51 7.82 -27.59
N THR A 41 -8.66 7.21 -27.32
CA THR A 41 -9.79 7.93 -26.72
C THR A 41 -9.74 7.64 -25.22
N THR A 42 -9.25 8.65 -24.50
CA THR A 42 -9.24 8.76 -23.04
C THR A 42 -10.65 8.75 -22.44
N THR A 43 -10.76 8.24 -21.21
CA THR A 43 -11.90 8.40 -20.27
C THR A 43 -13.23 7.82 -20.78
N THR A 44 -13.82 6.80 -20.15
CA THR A 44 -14.55 6.90 -18.88
C THR A 44 -14.97 5.46 -18.50
N THR A 45 -15.18 5.23 -17.21
CA THR A 45 -15.90 4.09 -16.63
C THR A 45 -17.01 3.56 -17.55
N ASN A 46 -16.91 2.31 -18.01
CA ASN A 46 -18.01 1.36 -18.19
C ASN A 46 -17.41 -0.01 -18.59
N THR A 47 -17.77 -1.04 -17.85
CA THR A 47 -17.15 -2.37 -17.79
C THR A 47 -17.51 -3.31 -18.95
N GLU A 48 -18.06 -2.79 -20.05
CA GLU A 48 -18.63 -3.63 -21.12
C GLU A 48 -17.84 -3.60 -22.44
N ASP A 49 -16.96 -2.63 -22.66
CA ASP A 49 -16.24 -2.45 -23.95
C ASP A 49 -14.82 -3.05 -23.98
N ALA A 50 -14.44 -3.87 -23.00
CA ALA A 50 -13.07 -4.40 -22.88
C ALA A 50 -12.72 -5.51 -23.90
N GLU A 51 -13.68 -6.00 -24.68
CA GLU A 51 -13.45 -7.03 -25.70
C GLU A 51 -12.93 -6.47 -27.04
N GLU A 52 -13.09 -5.17 -27.31
CA GLU A 52 -12.74 -4.56 -28.61
C GLU A 52 -11.27 -4.09 -28.73
N GLN A 53 -10.52 -4.10 -27.64
CA GLN A 53 -9.15 -3.55 -27.60
C GLN A 53 -8.04 -4.61 -27.70
N VAL A 54 -8.31 -5.78 -28.28
CA VAL A 54 -7.34 -6.87 -28.32
C VAL A 54 -6.62 -6.95 -29.68
N PRO A 55 -5.27 -7.00 -29.73
CA PRO A 55 -4.54 -7.19 -30.98
C PRO A 55 -4.95 -8.50 -31.69
N PRO A 56 -5.08 -8.49 -33.03
CA PRO A 56 -5.45 -9.68 -33.77
C PRO A 56 -4.36 -10.77 -33.70
N GLY A 57 -4.79 -12.03 -33.57
CA GLY A 57 -3.93 -13.20 -33.64
C GLY A 57 -2.98 -13.39 -32.45
N HIS A 58 -1.74 -13.77 -32.73
CA HIS A 58 -0.74 -14.13 -31.72
C HIS A 58 -0.23 -12.92 -30.89
N LEU A 59 -0.49 -11.70 -31.35
CA LEU A 59 -0.15 -10.46 -30.66
C LEU A 59 -0.99 -10.26 -29.38
N ARG A 60 -2.14 -10.92 -29.26
CA ARG A 60 -2.98 -10.91 -28.06
C ARG A 60 -2.22 -11.37 -26.81
N PHE A 61 -1.33 -12.35 -26.97
CA PHE A 61 -0.61 -12.95 -25.84
C PHE A 61 0.49 -12.02 -25.26
N LEU A 62 0.80 -10.92 -25.94
CA LEU A 62 1.72 -9.90 -25.45
C LEU A 62 1.03 -8.85 -24.57
N VAL A 63 -0.31 -8.78 -24.61
CA VAL A 63 -1.11 -7.89 -23.77
C VAL A 63 -1.54 -8.67 -22.52
N PRO A 64 -1.41 -8.09 -21.31
CA PRO A 64 -1.92 -8.71 -20.09
C PRO A 64 -3.41 -9.05 -20.24
N PRO A 65 -3.86 -10.24 -19.79
CA PRO A 65 -5.27 -10.58 -19.84
C PRO A 65 -6.08 -9.67 -18.90
N ASN A 66 -7.34 -9.46 -19.25
CA ASN A 66 -8.29 -8.77 -18.37
C ASN A 66 -8.46 -9.54 -17.06
N PRO A 67 -8.71 -8.84 -15.93
CA PRO A 67 -9.03 -9.50 -14.68
C PRO A 67 -10.26 -10.40 -14.86
N PRO A 68 -10.29 -11.61 -14.27
CA PRO A 68 -11.42 -12.52 -14.41
C PRO A 68 -12.71 -11.85 -13.89
N PRO A 69 -13.84 -11.98 -14.59
CA PRO A 69 -15.14 -11.59 -14.05
C PRO A 69 -15.55 -12.62 -12.99
N GLY A 70 -15.27 -12.32 -11.72
CA GLY A 70 -15.62 -13.19 -10.60
C GLY A 70 -15.23 -12.57 -9.26
N THR A 71 -15.76 -13.11 -8.17
CA THR A 71 -15.45 -12.65 -6.80
C THR A 71 -14.22 -13.37 -6.22
N GLN A 72 -13.85 -14.52 -6.77
CA GLN A 72 -12.77 -15.36 -6.27
C GLN A 72 -11.96 -16.03 -7.38
N TYR A 73 -10.68 -16.30 -7.10
CA TYR A 73 -9.77 -17.05 -7.97
C TYR A 73 -9.07 -18.16 -7.17
N ARG A 74 -8.75 -19.28 -7.84
CA ARG A 74 -8.03 -20.38 -7.21
C ARG A 74 -6.53 -20.23 -7.46
N GLY A 75 -5.75 -20.07 -6.40
CA GLY A 75 -4.30 -19.93 -6.45
C GLY A 75 -3.63 -20.85 -5.44
N TYR A 76 -2.68 -21.68 -5.90
CA TYR A 76 -1.87 -22.56 -5.06
C TYR A 76 -2.69 -23.48 -4.13
N GLY A 77 -3.78 -24.04 -4.65
CA GLY A 77 -4.68 -24.92 -3.90
C GLY A 77 -5.77 -24.21 -3.10
N ASN A 78 -5.62 -22.90 -2.84
CA ASN A 78 -6.56 -22.09 -2.07
C ASN A 78 -7.48 -21.26 -2.97
N ILE A 79 -8.67 -20.94 -2.47
CA ILE A 79 -9.60 -20.00 -3.08
C ILE A 79 -9.37 -18.63 -2.43
N TRP A 80 -9.06 -17.64 -3.24
CA TRP A 80 -8.78 -16.26 -2.85
C TRP A 80 -9.90 -15.36 -3.35
N LEU A 81 -10.30 -14.35 -2.59
CA LEU A 81 -11.26 -13.35 -3.03
C LEU A 81 -10.53 -12.15 -3.67
N PHE A 82 -11.13 -11.52 -4.66
CA PHE A 82 -10.60 -10.27 -5.26
C PHE A 82 -10.79 -9.07 -4.33
N GLU A 83 -11.90 -9.04 -3.60
CA GLU A 83 -12.14 -8.08 -2.53
C GLU A 83 -11.91 -8.77 -1.19
N ASP A 84 -11.05 -8.19 -0.36
CA ASP A 84 -10.78 -8.68 0.98
C ASP A 84 -11.97 -8.35 1.90
N LYS A 85 -12.96 -9.24 1.89
CA LYS A 85 -14.09 -9.22 2.83
C LYS A 85 -13.85 -10.29 3.87
N LEU A 86 -13.87 -9.89 5.14
CA LEU A 86 -13.86 -10.87 6.22
C LEU A 86 -15.13 -11.72 6.11
N PRO A 87 -15.01 -13.06 6.14
CA PRO A 87 -16.19 -13.92 6.23
C PRO A 87 -16.92 -13.60 7.54
N SER A 88 -18.24 -13.42 7.48
CA SER A 88 -19.02 -13.19 8.68
C SER A 88 -19.09 -14.47 9.53
N LEU A 89 -19.18 -14.31 10.85
CA LEU A 89 -19.35 -15.47 11.76
C LEU A 89 -20.64 -16.23 11.47
N LYS A 90 -21.68 -15.53 11.01
CA LYS A 90 -22.97 -16.10 10.64
C LYS A 90 -22.86 -16.98 9.40
N ASP A 91 -22.09 -16.57 8.39
CA ASP A 91 -21.82 -17.37 7.19
C ASP A 91 -21.01 -18.63 7.51
N SER A 92 -20.21 -18.58 8.58
CA SER A 92 -19.41 -19.71 9.07
C SER A 92 -20.15 -20.57 10.12
N GLN A 93 -21.45 -20.33 10.35
CA GLN A 93 -22.30 -21.02 11.34
C GLN A 93 -21.84 -20.92 12.80
N TRP A 94 -20.96 -19.98 13.14
CA TRP A 94 -20.50 -19.77 14.52
C TRP A 94 -21.37 -18.74 15.24
N LYS A 95 -21.66 -19.00 16.52
CA LYS A 95 -22.39 -18.04 17.37
C LYS A 95 -21.49 -16.84 17.66
N GLN A 96 -21.92 -15.68 17.18
CA GLN A 96 -21.28 -14.42 17.50
C GLN A 96 -21.61 -14.00 18.94
N LEU A 97 -20.58 -13.70 19.73
CA LEU A 97 -20.70 -13.39 21.15
C LEU A 97 -20.70 -11.88 21.46
N TYR A 98 -20.54 -11.03 20.44
CA TYR A 98 -20.50 -9.58 20.57
C TYR A 98 -21.48 -8.90 19.61
N VAL A 99 -21.81 -7.63 19.86
CA VAL A 99 -22.79 -6.88 19.06
C VAL A 99 -22.19 -6.47 17.70
N ASP A 100 -22.96 -6.76 16.65
CA ASP A 100 -22.59 -6.60 15.23
C ASP A 100 -23.10 -5.27 14.67
N ASP A 101 -22.61 -4.14 15.20
CA ASP A 101 -22.84 -2.84 14.55
C ASP A 101 -21.60 -2.46 13.74
N ASP A 102 -21.53 -3.04 12.55
CA ASP A 102 -20.33 -3.11 11.69
C ASP A 102 -19.78 -1.78 11.17
N GLU A 103 -20.48 -0.65 11.35
CA GLU A 103 -20.05 0.61 10.73
C GLU A 103 -19.80 1.79 11.68
N ASN A 104 -20.23 1.73 12.94
CA ASN A 104 -20.15 2.88 13.86
C ASN A 104 -19.57 2.58 15.25
N ILE A 105 -19.15 1.35 15.52
CA ILE A 105 -18.49 1.01 16.78
C ILE A 105 -17.08 1.59 16.76
N THR A 106 -16.87 2.64 17.56
CA THR A 106 -15.55 3.21 17.89
C THR A 106 -14.55 2.08 18.16
N SER A 107 -13.30 2.21 17.69
CA SER A 107 -12.23 1.24 17.96
C SER A 107 -12.14 0.85 19.45
N GLU A 108 -12.50 1.77 20.35
CA GLU A 108 -12.60 1.58 21.79
C GLU A 108 -13.64 0.55 22.25
N THR A 109 -14.85 0.53 21.67
CA THR A 109 -15.88 -0.44 22.05
C THR A 109 -15.49 -1.85 21.61
N LYS A 110 -14.85 -1.99 20.45
CA LYS A 110 -14.25 -3.26 19.99
C LYS A 110 -13.16 -3.77 20.94
N ILE A 111 -12.30 -2.90 21.46
CA ILE A 111 -11.27 -3.25 22.45
C ILE A 111 -11.92 -3.70 23.77
N LYS A 112 -13.00 -3.04 24.22
CA LYS A 112 -13.75 -3.46 25.41
C LYS A 112 -14.36 -4.85 25.25
N GLU A 113 -14.96 -5.14 24.10
CA GLU A 113 -15.49 -6.48 23.82
C GLU A 113 -14.38 -7.54 23.77
N LEU A 114 -13.22 -7.21 23.21
CA LEU A 114 -12.05 -8.12 23.24
C LEU A 114 -11.61 -8.45 24.67
N HIS A 115 -11.56 -7.45 25.56
CA HIS A 115 -11.21 -7.68 26.97
C HIS A 115 -12.26 -8.55 27.67
N LYS A 116 -13.56 -8.31 27.44
CA LYS A 116 -14.64 -9.16 27.99
C LYS A 116 -14.52 -10.62 27.51
N LEU A 117 -14.21 -10.84 26.24
CA LEU A 117 -13.99 -12.18 25.70
C LEU A 117 -12.76 -12.85 26.30
N MET A 118 -11.69 -12.09 26.60
CA MET A 118 -10.52 -12.61 27.30
C MET A 118 -10.82 -13.00 28.74
N ASP A 119 -11.58 -12.17 29.46
CA ASP A 119 -12.02 -12.50 30.82
C ASP A 119 -12.93 -13.75 30.82
N SER A 120 -13.82 -13.85 29.83
CA SER A 120 -14.67 -15.03 29.62
C SER A 120 -13.86 -16.28 29.26
N LEU A 121 -12.81 -16.15 28.45
CA LEU A 121 -11.88 -17.24 28.12
C LEU A 121 -11.16 -17.75 29.37
N LEU A 122 -10.66 -16.82 30.19
CA LEU A 122 -9.97 -17.16 31.43
C LEU A 122 -10.90 -17.86 32.42
N LEU A 123 -12.14 -17.38 32.55
CA LEU A 123 -13.15 -18.01 33.41
C LEU A 123 -13.50 -19.42 32.93
N ASN A 124 -13.73 -19.62 31.62
CA ASN A 124 -13.99 -20.95 31.07
C ASN A 124 -12.79 -21.90 31.23
N PHE A 125 -11.57 -21.39 31.15
CA PHE A 125 -10.37 -22.18 31.41
C PHE A 125 -10.26 -22.59 32.89
N LEU A 126 -10.61 -21.69 33.82
CA LEU A 126 -10.66 -22.01 35.25
C LEU A 126 -11.74 -23.05 35.56
N GLU A 127 -12.92 -22.92 34.94
CA GLU A 127 -14.00 -23.91 35.04
C GLU A 127 -13.57 -25.27 34.47
N LEU A 128 -12.84 -25.29 33.35
CA LEU A 128 -12.30 -26.52 32.77
C LEU A 128 -11.34 -27.23 33.73
N ILE A 129 -10.42 -26.50 34.36
CA ILE A 129 -9.52 -27.07 35.38
C ILE A 129 -10.34 -27.60 36.57
N GLY A 130 -11.34 -26.85 37.01
CA GLY A 130 -12.23 -27.26 38.10
C GLY A 130 -13.00 -28.54 37.78
N ILE A 131 -13.56 -28.67 36.58
CA ILE A 131 -14.25 -29.87 36.12
C ILE A 131 -13.28 -31.04 36.02
N LEU A 132 -12.09 -30.83 35.46
CA LEU A 132 -11.09 -31.88 35.31
C LEU A 132 -10.61 -32.43 36.66
N SER A 133 -10.67 -31.61 37.71
CA SER A 133 -10.38 -32.03 39.09
C SER A 133 -11.50 -32.84 39.75
N VAL A 134 -12.76 -32.69 39.31
CA VAL A 134 -13.94 -33.31 39.96
C VAL A 134 -14.48 -34.49 39.13
N ASP A 135 -14.72 -34.27 37.84
CA ASP A 135 -15.23 -35.27 36.90
C ASP A 135 -14.58 -35.06 35.52
N PRO A 136 -13.51 -35.81 35.21
CA PRO A 136 -12.81 -35.71 33.94
C PRO A 136 -13.64 -36.09 32.71
N SER A 137 -14.84 -36.66 32.87
CA SER A 137 -15.67 -37.13 31.73
C SER A 137 -16.48 -36.02 31.07
N LYS A 138 -16.56 -34.83 31.68
CA LYS A 138 -17.43 -33.73 31.25
C LYS A 138 -16.65 -32.53 30.67
N PHE A 139 -15.45 -32.76 30.16
CA PHE A 139 -14.59 -31.70 29.65
C PHE A 139 -15.00 -31.20 28.25
N ASP A 140 -15.60 -32.06 27.42
CA ASP A 140 -15.98 -31.76 26.03
C ASP A 140 -16.77 -30.45 25.82
N PRO A 141 -17.86 -30.17 26.56
CA PRO A 141 -18.62 -28.92 26.35
C PRO A 141 -17.79 -27.67 26.64
N LYS A 142 -16.88 -27.72 27.63
CA LYS A 142 -16.03 -26.57 27.94
C LYS A 142 -14.94 -26.33 26.91
N ILE A 143 -14.42 -27.37 26.29
CA ILE A 143 -13.50 -27.21 25.15
C ILE A 143 -14.21 -26.57 23.96
N GLN A 144 -15.46 -26.94 23.69
CA GLN A 144 -16.25 -26.32 22.62
C GLN A 144 -16.50 -24.82 22.90
N ASP A 145 -16.84 -24.47 24.14
CA ASP A 145 -16.99 -23.07 24.56
C ASP A 145 -15.69 -22.26 24.37
N ILE A 146 -14.55 -22.83 24.78
CA ILE A 146 -13.22 -22.20 24.59
C ILE A 146 -12.92 -21.99 23.10
N ASN A 147 -13.15 -23.01 22.26
CA ASN A 147 -12.94 -22.90 20.82
C ASN A 147 -13.82 -21.81 20.21
N LEU A 148 -15.08 -21.73 20.61
CA LEU A 148 -16.00 -20.69 20.16
C LEU A 148 -15.51 -19.28 20.55
N ILE A 149 -15.03 -19.11 21.80
CA ILE A 149 -14.49 -17.83 22.27
C ILE A 149 -13.25 -17.44 21.46
N LEU A 150 -12.34 -18.38 21.21
CA LEU A 150 -11.13 -18.14 20.42
C LEU A 150 -11.43 -17.74 18.96
N ILE A 151 -12.42 -18.37 18.34
CA ILE A 151 -12.88 -18.00 16.98
C ILE A 151 -13.44 -16.57 16.98
N ASN A 152 -14.25 -16.23 17.97
CA ASN A 152 -14.79 -14.87 18.12
C ASN A 152 -13.68 -13.82 18.34
N ILE A 153 -12.67 -14.12 19.17
CA ILE A 153 -11.49 -13.27 19.37
C ILE A 153 -10.75 -13.06 18.05
N ASN A 154 -10.48 -14.15 17.31
CA ASN A 154 -9.75 -14.07 16.06
C ASN A 154 -10.48 -13.20 15.03
N HIS A 155 -11.79 -13.36 14.92
CA HIS A 155 -12.59 -12.52 14.03
C HIS A 155 -12.58 -11.05 14.48
N LEU A 156 -12.74 -10.77 15.77
CA LEU A 156 -12.69 -9.39 16.30
C LEU A 156 -11.35 -8.71 16.03
N LEU A 157 -10.25 -9.46 16.14
CA LEU A 157 -8.89 -9.01 15.77
C LEU A 157 -8.77 -8.76 14.27
N ASN A 158 -9.34 -9.63 13.43
CA ASN A 158 -9.35 -9.44 11.99
C ASN A 158 -10.09 -8.14 11.62
N THR A 159 -11.23 -7.85 12.26
CA THR A 159 -11.98 -6.61 12.03
C THR A 159 -11.23 -5.36 12.55
N TYR A 160 -10.17 -5.53 13.34
CA TYR A 160 -9.30 -4.43 13.78
C TYR A 160 -8.11 -4.18 12.83
N ARG A 161 -7.80 -5.10 11.90
CA ARG A 161 -6.67 -4.99 10.95
C ARG A 161 -6.69 -3.71 10.11
N PRO A 162 -7.83 -3.21 9.60
CA PRO A 162 -7.84 -1.96 8.83
C PRO A 162 -7.41 -0.76 9.67
N HIS A 163 -7.83 -0.69 10.94
CA HIS A 163 -7.39 0.35 11.87
C HIS A 163 -5.89 0.25 12.15
N GLN A 164 -5.37 -0.95 12.41
CA GLN A 164 -3.94 -1.20 12.61
C GLN A 164 -3.10 -0.75 11.40
N SER A 165 -3.59 -1.02 10.19
CA SER A 165 -2.90 -0.66 8.94
C SER A 165 -2.83 0.86 8.75
N ARG A 166 -3.92 1.58 9.08
CA ARG A 166 -3.96 3.04 9.06
C ARG A 166 -2.99 3.65 10.07
N GLU A 167 -2.97 3.16 11.30
CA GLU A 167 -2.02 3.63 12.32
C GLU A 167 -0.56 3.32 11.94
N SER A 168 -0.31 2.16 11.33
CA SER A 168 1.02 1.79 10.81
C SER A 168 1.48 2.75 9.70
N LEU A 169 0.57 3.14 8.80
CA LEU A 169 0.84 4.14 7.77
C LEU A 169 1.11 5.53 8.37
N ILE A 170 0.30 5.95 9.35
CA ILE A 170 0.51 7.22 10.06
C ILE A 170 1.89 7.23 10.76
N MET A 171 2.26 6.12 11.42
CA MET A 171 3.58 5.98 12.04
C MET A 171 4.71 6.09 11.01
N LEU A 172 4.56 5.45 9.84
CA LEU A 172 5.52 5.54 8.75
C LEU A 172 5.69 6.98 8.26
N LEU A 173 4.58 7.70 8.04
CA LEU A 173 4.59 9.09 7.60
C LEU A 173 5.20 10.04 8.65
N LYS A 174 4.86 9.85 9.93
CA LYS A 174 5.48 10.61 11.04
C LYS A 174 6.99 10.41 11.07
N ARG A 175 7.47 9.17 10.87
CA ARG A 175 8.90 8.86 10.79
C ARG A 175 9.57 9.54 9.60
N GLN A 176 8.93 9.57 8.43
CA GLN A 176 9.45 10.29 7.26
C GLN A 176 9.54 11.79 7.49
N ILE A 177 8.54 12.41 8.13
CA ILE A 177 8.56 13.83 8.48
C ILE A 177 9.69 14.13 9.46
N ALA A 178 9.88 13.30 10.49
CA ALA A 178 10.96 13.45 11.44
C ALA A 178 12.34 13.34 10.77
N HIS A 179 12.51 12.36 9.87
CA HIS A 179 13.72 12.20 9.08
C HIS A 179 14.01 13.44 8.22
N LYS A 180 13.01 13.93 7.48
CA LYS A 180 13.14 15.12 6.63
C LYS A 180 13.48 16.38 7.43
N ARG A 181 12.91 16.55 8.62
CA ARG A 181 13.26 17.66 9.52
C ARG A 181 14.70 17.57 10.00
N SER A 182 15.17 16.38 10.37
CA SER A 182 16.57 16.17 10.78
C SER A 182 17.54 16.41 9.62
N GLU A 183 17.18 16.02 8.39
CA GLU A 183 17.98 16.34 7.20
C GLU A 183 18.10 17.85 6.98
N ILE A 184 17.00 18.60 7.10
CA ILE A 184 17.00 20.07 6.97
C ILE A 184 17.87 20.71 8.05
N GLU A 185 17.72 20.28 9.30
CA GLU A 185 18.53 20.80 10.41
C GLU A 185 20.04 20.55 10.19
N ASN A 186 20.39 19.39 9.64
CA ASN A 186 21.78 19.08 9.30
C ASN A 186 22.31 19.97 8.17
N ILE A 187 21.49 20.22 7.14
CA ILE A 187 21.85 21.14 6.04
C ILE A 187 22.03 22.57 6.58
N ASP A 188 21.14 23.04 7.45
CA ASP A 188 21.22 24.37 8.06
C ASP A 188 22.49 24.52 8.91
N LYS A 189 22.86 23.49 9.68
CA LYS A 189 24.13 23.45 10.44
C LYS A 189 25.34 23.57 9.50
N VAL A 190 25.41 22.75 8.46
CA VAL A 190 26.51 22.79 7.49
C VAL A 190 26.59 24.14 6.77
N CYS A 191 25.43 24.74 6.42
CA CYS A 191 25.38 26.06 5.78
C CYS A 191 25.92 27.16 6.72
N ASN A 192 25.56 27.11 8.01
CA ASN A 192 26.10 28.02 9.01
C ASN A 192 27.60 27.84 9.20
N ASP A 193 28.09 26.60 9.28
CA ASP A 193 29.53 26.30 9.40
C ASP A 193 30.32 26.83 8.18
N ILE A 194 29.78 26.68 6.97
CA ILE A 194 30.38 27.23 5.75
C ILE A 194 30.37 28.76 5.78
N LYS A 195 29.26 29.38 6.20
CA LYS A 195 29.14 30.83 6.31
C LYS A 195 30.14 31.41 7.32
N GLU A 196 30.35 30.73 8.45
CA GLU A 196 31.35 31.10 9.44
C GLU A 196 32.77 30.98 8.88
N LYS A 197 33.08 29.86 8.19
CA LYS A 197 34.39 29.69 7.52
C LYS A 197 34.64 30.76 6.45
N ILE A 198 33.66 31.08 5.61
CA ILE A 198 33.77 32.14 4.61
C ILE A 198 34.00 33.50 5.28
N LYS A 199 33.25 33.84 6.34
CA LYS A 199 33.50 35.07 7.10
C LYS A 199 34.90 35.11 7.69
N GLY A 200 35.40 33.99 8.21
CA GLY A 200 36.76 33.87 8.73
C GLY A 200 37.82 34.16 7.65
N LEU A 201 37.64 33.62 6.45
CA LEU A 201 38.54 33.86 5.31
C LEU A 201 38.47 35.30 4.79
N VAL A 202 37.26 35.86 4.65
CA VAL A 202 37.07 37.27 4.23
C VAL A 202 37.70 38.24 5.21
N ASN A 203 37.65 37.95 6.52
CA ASN A 203 38.30 38.76 7.53
C ASN A 203 39.84 38.58 7.55
N GLN A 204 40.37 37.50 6.99
CA GLN A 204 41.81 37.25 6.86
C GLN A 204 42.42 37.87 5.58
N GLU A 205 41.64 38.03 4.51
CA GLU A 205 42.11 38.51 3.20
C GLU A 205 42.03 40.03 2.99
N ILE A 206 41.64 40.83 4.01
CA ILE A 206 41.66 42.30 3.91
C ILE A 206 42.77 42.88 4.81
N PRO A 207 44.02 43.00 4.32
CA PRO A 207 44.84 44.16 4.63
C PRO A 207 44.34 45.35 3.81
N ASP A 208 44.16 46.49 4.46
CA ASP A 208 43.71 47.76 3.87
C ASP A 208 44.29 48.01 2.47
N SER A 209 43.41 48.02 1.46
CA SER A 209 43.66 48.68 0.18
C SER A 209 42.33 49.11 -0.42
N GLU A 210 42.23 50.43 -0.58
CA GLU A 210 41.09 51.21 -1.06
C GLU A 210 40.46 50.62 -2.34
N VAL A 211 39.14 50.39 -2.34
CA VAL A 211 38.36 50.38 -3.59
C VAL A 211 37.07 51.17 -3.43
N VAL A 212 37.16 52.36 -4.01
CA VAL A 212 36.17 53.40 -4.28
C VAL A 212 34.87 52.85 -4.90
N HIS A 213 33.72 53.36 -4.40
CA HIS A 213 32.38 53.45 -5.00
C HIS A 213 31.98 52.49 -6.14
N THR A 214 31.27 51.39 -5.85
CA THR A 214 30.33 50.74 -6.82
C THR A 214 29.22 49.89 -6.17
N LYS A 215 28.66 50.30 -5.01
CA LYS A 215 27.54 49.60 -4.36
C LYS A 215 26.20 50.35 -4.36
N ALA A 216 26.18 51.66 -4.65
CA ALA A 216 24.95 52.43 -4.67
C ALA A 216 24.09 52.17 -5.94
N GLN A 217 24.69 51.98 -7.11
CA GLN A 217 23.95 51.86 -8.38
C GLN A 217 23.26 50.49 -8.62
N LYS A 218 23.74 49.40 -7.99
CA LYS A 218 23.18 48.04 -8.22
C LYS A 218 21.89 47.75 -7.43
N ILE A 219 21.59 48.55 -6.40
CA ILE A 219 20.40 48.36 -5.57
C ILE A 219 19.19 48.99 -6.28
N ASP A 220 19.35 50.19 -6.84
CA ASP A 220 18.30 50.87 -7.60
C ASP A 220 17.85 50.08 -8.84
N GLU A 221 18.76 49.48 -9.62
CA GLU A 221 18.39 48.68 -10.79
C GLU A 221 17.52 47.46 -10.44
N LYS A 222 17.80 46.79 -9.31
CA LYS A 222 17.04 45.61 -8.89
C LYS A 222 15.64 45.95 -8.41
N ASP A 223 15.48 47.08 -7.75
CA ASP A 223 14.18 47.54 -7.29
C ASP A 223 13.35 48.13 -8.44
N GLN A 224 13.99 48.75 -9.44
CA GLN A 224 13.35 49.14 -10.70
C GLN A 224 12.80 47.91 -11.47
N ILE A 225 13.58 46.84 -11.58
CA ILE A 225 13.16 45.61 -12.29
C ILE A 225 11.99 44.93 -11.57
N LYS A 226 11.95 44.94 -10.23
CA LYS A 226 10.80 44.40 -9.47
C LYS A 226 9.54 45.23 -9.69
N GLN A 227 9.65 46.55 -9.70
CA GLN A 227 8.53 47.47 -9.98
C GLN A 227 7.96 47.24 -11.39
N ASP A 228 8.82 47.07 -12.39
CA ASP A 228 8.39 46.78 -13.77
C ASP A 228 7.70 45.43 -13.91
N ILE A 229 8.17 44.38 -13.21
CA ILE A 229 7.51 43.07 -13.22
C ILE A 229 6.13 43.14 -12.56
N ILE A 230 5.99 43.86 -11.46
CA ILE A 230 4.71 44.05 -10.75
C ILE A 230 3.72 44.80 -11.63
N ASN A 231 4.15 45.88 -12.29
CA ASN A 231 3.28 46.66 -13.19
C ASN A 231 2.84 45.84 -14.41
N LYS A 232 3.70 44.97 -14.93
CA LYS A 232 3.37 44.09 -16.06
C LYS A 232 2.34 43.01 -15.69
N LEU A 233 2.37 42.52 -14.45
CA LEU A 233 1.40 41.54 -13.93
C LEU A 233 0.03 42.18 -13.61
N LEU A 234 0.00 43.46 -13.25
CA LEU A 234 -1.24 44.21 -13.00
C LEU A 234 -1.96 44.64 -14.29
N GLN A 235 -1.24 44.76 -15.42
CA GLN A 235 -1.85 45.03 -16.73
C GLN A 235 -2.37 43.78 -17.46
N SER A 236 -2.01 42.58 -16.99
CA SER A 236 -2.44 41.30 -17.58
C SER A 236 -3.70 40.70 -16.94
N VAL A 237 -4.46 41.50 -16.19
CA VAL A 237 -5.78 41.15 -15.63
C VAL A 237 -6.84 42.07 -16.24
#